data_AF-A0A5S3SG08-F1
#
_entry.id   AF-A0A5S3SG08-F1
#
_cell.length_a   1.000
_cell.length_b   1.000
_cell.length_c   1.000
_cell.angle_alpha   90.00
_cell.angle_beta   90.00
_cell.angle_gamma   90.00
#
_symmetry.space_group_name_H-M   'P 1'
#
loop_
_entity.id
_entity.type
_entity.pdbx_description
1 polymer ?
#
loop_
_entity_poly.entity_id
_entity_poly.type
_entity_poly.pdbx_seq_one_letter_code
_entity_poly.pdbx_strand_id
1 'polypeptide(L)'
;MKELIQKTSSMNKALIFGRLSKVGSGVHFLYKVFFQDQKEANELYKAILPSLKRTITVQGYTSEESQALIEILIKAAPFGAKRRNFKRKYFSNSIDWKKLPENPEKIPYGYWY
;
A
#
# COMPACT_ATOMS: atom_id res chain seq x y z
N MET A 1 12.11 33.29 0.25
CA MET A 1 11.28 32.47 1.17
C MET A 1 10.65 31.22 0.55
N LYS A 2 10.14 31.20 -0.69
CA LYS A 2 9.49 30.00 -1.27
C LYS A 2 10.41 28.77 -1.38
N GLU A 3 11.70 28.98 -1.68
CA GLU A 3 12.69 27.89 -1.87
C GLU A 3 13.01 27.10 -0.61
N LEU A 4 13.07 27.75 0.56
CA LEU A 4 13.33 27.09 1.85
C LEU A 4 12.23 26.08 2.21
N ILE A 5 10.97 26.37 1.85
CA ILE A 5 9.81 25.52 2.13
C ILE A 5 9.77 24.32 1.15
N GLN A 6 10.16 24.51 -0.12
CA GLN A 6 10.31 23.40 -1.06
C GLN A 6 11.46 22.46 -0.65
N LYS A 7 12.59 23.02 -0.16
CA LYS A 7 13.75 22.24 0.27
C LYS A 7 13.47 21.41 1.53
N THR A 8 12.73 21.91 2.52
CA THR A 8 12.36 21.10 3.70
C THR A 8 11.36 20.00 3.35
N SER A 9 10.42 20.26 2.42
CA SER A 9 9.50 19.23 1.92
C SER A 9 10.22 18.09 1.17
N SER A 10 11.26 18.40 0.39
CA SER A 10 12.05 17.36 -0.29
C SER A 10 13.01 16.62 0.66
N MET A 11 13.63 17.34 1.62
CA MET A 11 14.53 16.73 2.61
C MET A 11 13.79 15.75 3.54
N ASN A 12 12.58 16.07 4.01
CA ASN A 12 11.82 15.15 4.86
C ASN A 12 11.42 13.87 4.12
N LYS A 13 10.99 13.97 2.85
CA LYS A 13 10.74 12.80 1.99
C LYS A 13 12.01 11.96 1.84
N ALA A 14 13.14 12.59 1.49
CA ALA A 14 14.43 11.89 1.36
C ALA A 14 14.87 11.20 2.66
N LEU A 15 14.59 11.79 3.83
CA LEU A 15 14.93 11.21 5.13
C LEU A 15 14.08 9.97 5.47
N ILE A 16 12.78 9.99 5.14
CA ILE A 16 11.86 8.85 5.31
C ILE A 16 12.27 7.70 4.38
N PHE A 17 12.50 7.99 3.09
CA PHE A 17 13.04 7.02 2.13
C PHE A 17 14.42 6.49 2.55
N GLY A 18 15.27 7.34 3.13
CA GLY A 18 16.60 6.95 3.63
C GLY A 18 16.55 6.05 4.86
N ARG A 19 15.60 6.25 5.79
CA ARG A 19 15.48 5.44 7.02
C ARG A 19 14.90 4.04 6.80
N LEU A 20 14.13 3.84 5.73
CA LEU A 20 13.66 2.52 5.29
C LEU A 20 14.77 1.60 4.71
N SER A 21 15.98 2.11 4.47
CA SER A 21 17.01 1.43 3.67
C SER A 21 18.01 0.53 4.42
N LYS A 22 17.98 0.46 5.75
CA LYS A 22 19.10 -0.06 6.56
C LYS A 22 18.80 -1.20 7.55
N VAL A 23 17.80 -2.04 7.27
CA VAL A 23 17.57 -3.27 8.07
C VAL A 23 17.41 -4.50 7.15
N GLY A 24 18.53 -5.09 6.74
CA GLY A 24 18.61 -6.41 6.09
C GLY A 24 18.79 -6.36 4.56
N SER A 25 17.75 -5.92 3.85
CA SER A 25 17.82 -5.55 2.43
C SER A 25 16.79 -4.42 2.21
N GLY A 26 16.68 -3.84 1.02
CA GLY A 26 15.58 -2.91 0.75
C GLY A 26 14.25 -3.65 0.67
N VAL A 27 13.74 -4.23 1.75
CA VAL A 27 12.68 -5.26 1.81
C VAL A 27 13.01 -6.50 0.94
N HIS A 28 12.79 -6.43 -0.38
CA HIS A 28 13.65 -7.07 -1.40
C HIS A 28 13.60 -6.31 -2.74
N PHE A 29 14.15 -5.10 -2.75
CA PHE A 29 14.12 -4.09 -3.81
C PHE A 29 12.75 -3.80 -4.48
N LEU A 30 11.57 -3.81 -3.85
CA LEU A 30 11.12 -4.06 -2.48
C LEU A 30 10.29 -5.38 -2.32
N TYR A 31 10.15 -6.19 -3.38
CA TYR A 31 9.66 -7.60 -3.57
C TYR A 31 9.74 -7.93 -5.11
N LYS A 32 10.80 -7.45 -5.77
CA LYS A 32 11.03 -7.21 -7.23
C LYS A 32 9.86 -7.14 -8.27
N VAL A 33 9.29 -5.92 -8.41
CA VAL A 33 8.52 -5.28 -9.51
C VAL A 33 6.99 -5.54 -9.67
N PHE A 34 6.18 -6.13 -8.79
CA PHE A 34 6.36 -6.63 -7.44
C PHE A 34 5.52 -7.89 -7.15
N PHE A 35 4.69 -8.34 -8.10
CA PHE A 35 4.09 -9.69 -8.17
C PHE A 35 3.85 -10.02 -9.64
N GLN A 36 4.38 -11.15 -10.11
CA GLN A 36 4.16 -11.58 -11.51
C GLN A 36 3.01 -12.60 -11.59
N ASP A 37 2.72 -13.33 -10.51
CA ASP A 37 1.56 -14.18 -10.39
C ASP A 37 0.59 -13.78 -9.25
N GLN A 38 -0.51 -14.54 -9.16
CA GLN A 38 -1.58 -14.34 -8.19
C GLN A 38 -1.22 -14.80 -6.77
N LYS A 39 -0.42 -15.85 -6.64
CA LYS A 39 -0.10 -16.51 -5.37
C LYS A 39 0.68 -15.55 -4.48
N GLU A 40 1.70 -14.93 -5.04
CA GLU A 40 2.61 -14.05 -4.32
C GLU A 40 1.87 -12.76 -3.90
N ALA A 41 1.01 -12.22 -4.77
CA ALA A 41 0.12 -11.10 -4.43
C ALA A 41 -0.86 -11.46 -3.29
N ASN A 42 -1.39 -12.69 -3.29
CA ASN A 42 -2.23 -13.20 -2.22
C ASN A 42 -1.47 -13.36 -0.90
N GLU A 43 -0.19 -13.74 -0.92
CA GLU A 43 0.68 -13.83 0.25
C GLU A 43 0.95 -12.45 0.86
N LEU A 44 1.31 -11.45 0.05
CA LEU A 44 1.48 -10.07 0.55
C LEU A 44 0.17 -9.50 1.11
N TYR A 45 -0.95 -9.75 0.44
CA TYR A 45 -2.27 -9.31 0.91
C TYR A 45 -2.53 -9.81 2.34
N LYS A 46 -2.29 -11.11 2.60
CA LYS A 46 -2.44 -11.72 3.92
C LYS A 46 -1.46 -11.15 4.95
N ALA A 47 -0.23 -10.83 4.55
CA ALA A 47 0.78 -10.24 5.43
C ALA A 47 0.48 -8.77 5.82
N ILE A 48 -0.04 -7.96 4.88
CA ILE A 48 -0.29 -6.53 5.10
C ILE A 48 -1.63 -6.27 5.79
N LEU A 49 -2.68 -7.04 5.50
CA LEU A 49 -4.04 -6.73 5.94
C LEU A 49 -4.21 -6.52 7.46
N PRO A 50 -3.59 -7.33 8.36
CA PRO A 50 -3.68 -7.11 9.81
C PRO A 50 -3.04 -5.79 10.24
N SER A 51 -1.85 -5.48 9.69
CA SER A 51 -1.13 -4.24 9.94
C SER A 51 -1.93 -3.03 9.44
N LEU A 52 -2.46 -3.09 8.21
CA LEU A 52 -3.32 -2.05 7.63
C LEU A 52 -4.55 -1.77 8.51
N LYS A 53 -5.28 -2.81 8.92
CA LYS A 53 -6.45 -2.70 9.81
C LYS A 53 -6.08 -2.05 11.14
N ARG A 54 -4.95 -2.46 11.74
CA ARG A 54 -4.46 -1.91 13.01
C ARG A 54 -4.05 -0.45 12.87
N THR A 55 -3.25 -0.10 11.86
CA THR A 55 -2.77 1.28 11.64
C THR A 55 -3.93 2.24 11.39
N ILE A 56 -4.90 1.89 10.53
CA ILE A 56 -6.10 2.72 10.31
C ILE A 56 -6.91 2.89 11.61
N THR A 57 -7.01 1.86 12.44
CA THR A 57 -7.76 1.91 13.71
C THR A 57 -7.07 2.79 14.75
N VAL A 58 -5.73 2.76 14.82
CA VAL A 58 -4.95 3.48 15.84
C VAL A 58 -4.60 4.91 15.43
N GLN A 59 -4.28 5.14 14.17
CA GLN A 59 -3.77 6.42 13.66
C GLN A 59 -4.74 7.15 12.72
N GLY A 60 -5.83 6.49 12.31
CA GLY A 60 -6.80 7.03 11.37
C GLY A 60 -6.43 6.78 9.90
N TYR A 61 -7.45 6.72 9.05
CA TYR A 61 -7.32 6.39 7.61
C TYR A 61 -6.35 7.32 6.86
N THR A 62 -6.27 8.59 7.25
CA THR A 62 -5.46 9.62 6.58
C THR A 62 -4.05 9.78 7.15
N SER A 63 -3.59 8.93 8.08
CA SER A 63 -2.19 8.98 8.55
C SER A 63 -1.23 8.60 7.42
N GLU A 64 0.01 9.10 7.49
CA GLU A 64 1.04 8.84 6.48
C GLU A 64 1.32 7.34 6.36
N GLU A 65 1.36 6.64 7.49
CA GLU A 65 1.58 5.20 7.60
C GLU A 65 0.38 4.39 7.06
N SER A 66 -0.85 4.84 7.33
CA SER A 66 -2.06 4.23 6.75
C SER A 66 -2.06 4.37 5.23
N GLN A 67 -1.75 5.56 4.71
CA GLN A 67 -1.67 5.80 3.27
C GLN A 67 -0.53 5.00 2.63
N ALA A 68 0.62 4.87 3.28
CA ALA A 68 1.72 4.02 2.82
C ALA A 68 1.29 2.54 2.69
N LEU A 69 0.62 1.97 3.70
CA LEU A 69 0.11 0.60 3.66
C LEU A 69 -0.99 0.40 2.60
N ILE A 70 -1.90 1.37 2.44
CA ILE A 70 -2.91 1.38 1.38
C ILE A 70 -2.25 1.38 0.00
N GLU A 71 -1.23 2.23 -0.21
CA GLU A 71 -0.51 2.29 -1.48
C GLU A 71 0.20 0.99 -1.81
N ILE A 72 0.84 0.33 -0.84
CA ILE A 72 1.49 -0.97 -1.06
C ILE A 72 0.46 -2.01 -1.48
N LEU A 73 -0.70 -2.10 -0.79
CA LEU A 73 -1.75 -3.07 -1.13
C LEU A 73 -2.40 -2.79 -2.50
N ILE A 74 -2.60 -1.52 -2.87
CA ILE A 74 -3.09 -1.14 -4.21
C ILE A 74 -2.07 -1.51 -5.29
N LYS A 75 -0.77 -1.29 -5.03
CA LYS A 75 0.31 -1.59 -5.99
C LYS A 75 0.49 -3.10 -6.20
N ALA A 76 0.04 -3.94 -5.26
CA ALA A 76 0.03 -5.41 -5.41
C ALA A 76 -0.98 -5.93 -6.45
N ALA A 77 -2.06 -5.19 -6.75
CA ALA A 77 -2.99 -5.56 -7.81
C ALA A 77 -2.37 -5.37 -9.22
N PRO A 78 -2.72 -6.17 -10.25
CA PRO A 78 -2.20 -6.03 -11.61
C PRO A 78 -2.50 -4.65 -12.20
N PHE A 79 -1.53 -4.08 -12.93
CA PHE A 79 -1.67 -2.76 -13.56
C PHE A 79 -2.87 -2.70 -14.53
N GLY A 80 -3.39 -1.49 -14.76
CA GLY A 80 -4.54 -1.26 -15.63
C GLY A 80 -5.88 -1.39 -14.91
N ALA A 81 -6.85 -2.06 -15.55
CA ALA A 81 -8.24 -2.11 -15.09
C ALA A 81 -8.39 -2.76 -13.70
N LYS A 82 -7.67 -3.86 -13.43
CA LYS A 82 -7.72 -4.59 -12.16
C LYS A 82 -7.36 -3.70 -10.97
N ARG A 83 -6.17 -3.07 -10.96
CA ARG A 83 -5.77 -2.09 -9.93
C ARG A 83 -6.71 -0.89 -9.79
N ARG A 84 -7.25 -0.37 -10.90
CA ARG A 84 -8.22 0.75 -10.87
C ARG A 84 -9.52 0.35 -10.18
N ASN A 85 -10.04 -0.83 -10.51
CA ASN A 85 -11.23 -1.40 -9.92
C ASN A 85 -11.03 -1.74 -8.43
N PHE A 86 -9.89 -2.34 -8.08
CA PHE A 86 -9.48 -2.59 -6.70
C PHE A 86 -9.53 -1.31 -5.84
N LYS A 87 -8.81 -0.26 -6.28
CA LYS A 87 -8.77 1.03 -5.59
C LYS A 87 -10.19 1.61 -5.43
N ARG A 88 -11.01 1.61 -6.49
CA ARG A 88 -12.37 2.15 -6.45
C ARG A 88 -13.34 1.36 -5.55
N LYS A 89 -13.11 0.05 -5.34
CA LYS A 89 -14.00 -0.80 -4.51
C LYS A 89 -13.67 -0.72 -3.02
N TYR A 90 -12.39 -0.58 -2.68
CA TYR A 90 -11.89 -0.75 -1.31
C TYR A 90 -11.22 0.50 -0.71
N PHE A 91 -10.94 1.53 -1.52
CA PHE A 91 -10.21 2.73 -1.08
C PHE A 91 -10.74 4.02 -1.74
N SER A 92 -12.04 4.08 -2.03
CA SER A 92 -12.69 5.27 -2.60
C SER A 92 -13.08 6.28 -1.52
N ASN A 93 -13.30 5.84 -0.28
CA ASN A 93 -13.52 6.65 0.91
C ASN A 93 -12.88 6.00 2.16
N SER A 94 -12.97 6.68 3.31
CA SER A 94 -12.34 6.27 4.58
C SER A 94 -12.96 5.05 5.27
N ILE A 95 -14.06 4.48 4.77
CA ILE A 95 -14.71 3.29 5.34
C ILE A 95 -14.70 2.08 4.39
N ASP A 96 -14.43 2.27 3.09
CA ASP A 96 -14.42 1.19 2.10
C ASP A 96 -13.44 0.04 2.40
N TRP A 97 -12.35 0.32 3.12
CA TRP A 97 -11.34 -0.69 3.49
C TRP A 97 -11.95 -1.81 4.35
N LYS A 98 -13.05 -1.56 5.06
CA LYS A 98 -13.79 -2.58 5.82
C LYS A 98 -14.42 -3.65 4.93
N LYS A 99 -14.54 -3.40 3.62
CA LYS A 99 -15.06 -4.36 2.62
C LYS A 99 -13.99 -5.37 2.17
N LEU A 100 -12.71 -5.18 2.54
CA LEU A 100 -11.62 -6.09 2.20
C LEU A 100 -11.85 -7.49 2.83
N PRO A 101 -11.95 -8.56 2.05
CA PRO A 101 -12.13 -9.91 2.58
C PRO A 101 -10.84 -10.41 3.27
N GLU A 102 -10.94 -11.31 4.24
CA GLU A 102 -9.74 -11.91 4.86
C GLU A 102 -8.97 -12.84 3.90
N ASN A 103 -9.66 -13.47 2.94
CA ASN A 103 -9.04 -14.23 1.86
C ASN A 103 -9.12 -13.44 0.53
N PRO A 104 -7.98 -13.11 -0.11
CA PRO A 104 -7.96 -12.39 -1.40
C PRO A 104 -8.65 -13.14 -2.55
N GLU A 105 -8.80 -14.47 -2.49
CA GLU A 105 -9.56 -15.25 -3.48
C GLU A 105 -11.06 -14.88 -3.51
N LYS A 106 -11.56 -14.17 -2.49
CA LYS A 106 -12.93 -13.64 -2.45
C LYS A 106 -13.06 -12.26 -3.10
N ILE A 107 -11.99 -11.68 -3.65
CA ILE A 107 -12.05 -10.43 -4.40
C ILE A 107 -12.63 -10.73 -5.80
N PRO A 108 -13.64 -9.98 -6.29
CA PRO A 108 -14.27 -10.29 -7.57
C PRO A 108 -13.31 -10.24 -8.77
N TYR A 109 -13.60 -11.07 -9.78
CA TYR A 109 -12.90 -11.04 -11.07
C TYR A 109 -12.83 -9.62 -11.65
N GLY A 110 -11.65 -9.25 -12.17
CA GLY A 110 -11.42 -7.90 -12.70
C GLY A 110 -11.20 -6.81 -11.64
N TYR A 111 -11.17 -7.16 -10.35
CA TYR A 111 -10.71 -6.31 -9.23
C TYR A 111 -9.42 -6.82 -8.60
N TRP A 112 -9.02 -8.07 -8.88
CA TRP A 112 -7.75 -8.67 -8.48
C TRP A 112 -7.23 -9.55 -9.63
N TYR A 113 -6.26 -10.41 -9.36
CA TYR A 113 -5.87 -11.51 -10.26
C TYR A 113 -7.07 -12.39 -10.58
#